data_AF-A0A816EWF2-F1
#
_entry.id   AF-A0A816EWF2-F1
#
_cell.length_a   1.000
_cell.length_b   1.000
_cell.length_c   1.000
_cell.angle_alpha   90.00
_cell.angle_beta   90.00
_cell.angle_gamma   90.00
#
_symmetry.space_group_name_H-M   'P 1'
#
loop_
_entity.id
_entity.type
_entity.pdbx_description
1 polymer ?
#
loop_
_entity_poly.entity_id
_entity_poly.type
_entity_poly.pdbx_seq_one_letter_code
_entity_poly.pdbx_strand_id
1 'polypeptide(L)'
;MYSKNANVFAAIPSLHAAYPTITDLFFFTFGVWFSAVYSGHHYVIDVLAGGTCAVTAYTLYRLISRIPTINRLLVAYSKLI
;
A
#
# COMPACT_ATOMS: atom_id res chain seq x y z
N MET A 1 11.98 17.30 -6.57
CA MET A 1 10.74 17.67 -5.87
C MET A 1 10.83 17.38 -4.36
N TYR A 2 11.39 16.24 -3.94
CA TYR A 2 11.63 15.90 -2.53
C TYR A 2 12.65 16.83 -1.81
N SER A 3 13.64 17.36 -2.53
CA SER A 3 14.65 18.28 -1.98
C SER A 3 14.18 19.72 -1.75
N LYS A 4 12.94 20.06 -2.12
CA LYS A 4 12.37 21.42 -1.97
C LYS A 4 11.15 21.50 -1.05
N ASN A 5 10.73 20.39 -0.44
CA ASN A 5 9.57 20.35 0.48
C ASN A 5 10.03 20.09 1.90
N ALA A 6 9.65 20.98 2.83
CA ALA A 6 10.05 20.91 4.25
C ALA A 6 9.41 19.73 5.02
N ASN A 7 8.37 19.09 4.47
CA ASN A 7 7.67 17.98 5.09
C ASN A 7 7.77 16.70 4.25
N VAL A 8 9.01 16.23 4.11
CA VAL A 8 9.40 15.02 3.38
C VAL A 8 8.74 13.75 3.95
N PHE A 9 8.35 13.80 5.24
CA PHE A 9 7.80 12.68 6.00
C PHE A 9 6.30 12.48 5.84
N ALA A 10 5.55 13.45 5.31
CA ALA A 10 4.10 13.30 5.10
C ALA A 10 3.75 12.34 3.94
N ALA A 11 4.71 12.04 3.06
CA ALA A 11 4.52 11.17 1.90
C ALA A 11 4.96 9.71 2.15
N ILE A 12 5.40 9.39 3.37
CA ILE A 12 5.74 8.03 3.79
C ILE A 12 4.52 7.47 4.55
N PRO A 13 4.02 6.26 4.22
CA PRO A 13 4.51 5.31 3.22
C PRO A 13 3.95 5.51 1.80
N SER A 14 4.68 5.05 0.78
CA SER A 14 4.28 5.22 -0.63
C SER A 14 3.05 4.39 -1.00
N LEU A 15 1.98 5.10 -1.36
CA LEU A 15 0.72 4.51 -1.82
C LEU A 15 0.84 3.85 -3.21
N HIS A 16 1.70 4.39 -4.07
CA HIS A 16 2.04 3.81 -5.38
C HIS A 16 2.77 2.47 -5.26
N ALA A 17 3.51 2.26 -4.17
CA ALA A 17 4.08 0.96 -3.85
C ALA A 17 3.04 0.01 -3.23
N ALA A 18 2.14 0.54 -2.39
CA ALA A 18 1.18 -0.28 -1.64
C ALA A 18 0.05 -0.90 -2.49
N TYR A 19 -0.61 -0.12 -3.36
CA TYR A 19 -1.74 -0.62 -4.15
C TYR A 19 -1.40 -1.81 -5.06
N PRO A 20 -0.37 -1.75 -5.92
CA PRO A 20 -0.06 -2.87 -6.81
C PRO A 20 0.43 -4.11 -6.05
N THR A 21 1.03 -3.92 -4.86
CA THR A 21 1.43 -5.04 -3.98
C THR A 21 0.22 -5.85 -3.48
N ILE A 22 -0.97 -5.24 -3.37
CA ILE A 22 -2.19 -5.93 -2.91
C ILE A 22 -2.88 -6.68 -4.06
N THR A 23 -2.68 -6.28 -5.32
CA THR A 23 -3.38 -6.86 -6.47
C THR A 23 -2.71 -8.11 -7.06
N ASP A 24 -1.66 -8.64 -6.41
CA ASP A 24 -0.90 -9.84 -6.83
C ASP A 24 -0.31 -9.78 -8.26
N LEU A 25 -0.25 -8.60 -8.89
CA LEU A 25 0.46 -8.40 -10.15
C LEU A 25 1.95 -8.14 -9.88
N PHE A 26 2.69 -9.20 -9.59
CA PHE A 26 4.11 -9.14 -9.24
C PHE A 26 4.92 -8.31 -10.27
N PHE A 27 4.86 -8.66 -11.56
CA PHE A 27 5.63 -7.95 -12.59
C PHE A 27 5.27 -6.47 -12.73
N PHE A 28 4.00 -6.11 -12.55
CA PHE A 28 3.56 -4.72 -12.58
C PHE A 28 4.06 -3.95 -11.35
N THR A 29 4.02 -4.59 -10.17
CA THR A 29 4.50 -4.02 -8.91
C THR A 29 5.98 -3.67 -8.98
N PHE A 30 6.82 -4.60 -9.47
CA PHE A 30 8.26 -4.32 -9.66
C PHE A 30 8.50 -3.20 -10.68
N GLY A 31 7.71 -3.14 -11.75
CA GLY A 31 7.77 -2.04 -12.72
C GLY A 31 7.46 -0.67 -12.11
N VAL A 32 6.42 -0.59 -11.26
CA VAL A 32 6.05 0.65 -10.56
C VAL A 32 7.10 1.04 -9.52
N TRP A 33 7.61 0.07 -8.75
CA TRP A 33 8.67 0.30 -7.77
C TRP A 33 9.95 0.81 -8.45
N PHE A 34 10.34 0.17 -9.55
CA PHE A 34 11.49 0.60 -10.35
C PHE A 34 11.30 2.00 -10.92
N SER A 35 10.13 2.29 -11.51
CA SER A 35 9.82 3.61 -12.06
C SER A 35 9.84 4.73 -11.02
N ALA A 36 9.31 4.45 -9.81
CA ALA A 36 9.26 5.40 -8.70
C ALA A 36 10.67 5.78 -8.18
N VAL A 37 11.58 4.81 -8.12
CA VAL A 37 12.98 5.03 -7.73
C VAL A 37 13.78 5.66 -8.87
N TYR A 38 13.66 5.12 -10.09
CA TYR A 38 14.43 5.57 -11.27
C TYR A 38 14.14 7.03 -11.62
N SER A 39 12.89 7.47 -11.50
CA SER A 39 12.49 8.85 -11.74
C SER A 39 12.90 9.81 -10.61
N GLY A 40 13.55 9.32 -9.55
CA GLY A 40 13.92 10.12 -8.37
C GLY A 40 12.73 10.66 -7.59
N HIS A 41 11.55 10.05 -7.75
CA HIS A 41 10.32 10.48 -7.10
C HIS A 41 10.23 10.02 -5.64
N HIS A 42 10.75 8.83 -5.34
CA HIS A 42 10.75 8.25 -4.00
C HIS A 42 12.10 7.61 -3.69
N TYR A 43 12.49 7.63 -2.42
CA TYR A 43 13.65 6.86 -1.99
C TYR A 43 13.31 5.36 -1.96
N VAL A 44 14.34 4.53 -2.07
CA VAL A 44 14.19 3.07 -1.93
C VAL A 44 13.53 2.71 -0.59
N ILE A 45 13.82 3.46 0.48
CA ILE A 45 13.19 3.24 1.79
C ILE A 45 11.67 3.48 1.77
N ASP A 46 11.18 4.44 0.98
CA ASP A 46 9.75 4.76 0.90
C ASP A 46 8.96 3.63 0.21
N VAL A 47 9.60 3.00 -0.79
CA VAL A 47 9.06 1.85 -1.53
C VAL A 47 9.04 0.59 -0.66
N LEU A 48 10.12 0.33 0.08
CA LEU A 48 10.19 -0.79 1.03
C LEU A 48 9.20 -0.61 2.19
N ALA A 49 9.06 0.60 2.73
CA ALA A 49 8.05 0.93 3.73
C ALA A 49 6.62 0.77 3.17
N GLY A 50 6.39 1.14 1.91
CA GLY A 50 5.12 0.91 1.22
C GLY A 50 4.77 -0.57 1.07
N GLY A 51 5.72 -1.39 0.63
CA GLY A 51 5.54 -2.85 0.50
C GLY A 51 5.28 -3.53 1.84
N THR A 52 6.05 -3.21 2.87
CA THR A 52 5.85 -3.75 4.23
C THR A 52 4.52 -3.32 4.84
N CYS A 53 4.11 -2.06 4.63
CA CYS A 53 2.79 -1.56 5.03
C CYS A 53 1.66 -2.34 4.34
N ALA A 54 1.76 -2.58 3.02
CA ALA A 54 0.76 -3.34 2.28
C ALA A 54 0.61 -4.78 2.78
N VAL A 55 1.73 -5.48 3.01
CA VAL A 55 1.73 -6.85 3.56
C VAL A 55 1.13 -6.87 4.97
N THR A 56 1.46 -5.89 5.80
CA THR A 56 0.92 -5.77 7.16
C THR A 56 -0.58 -5.52 7.12
N ALA A 57 -1.05 -4.57 6.31
CA ALA A 57 -2.45 -4.24 6.14
C ALA A 57 -3.27 -5.45 5.65
N TYR A 58 -2.77 -6.17 4.65
CA TYR A 58 -3.42 -7.39 4.15
C TYR A 58 -3.51 -8.47 5.24
N THR A 59 -2.43 -8.68 5.99
CA THR A 59 -2.41 -9.65 7.09
C THR A 59 -3.41 -9.28 8.18
N LEU A 60 -3.43 -8.01 8.59
CA LEU A 60 -4.40 -7.50 9.56
C LEU A 60 -5.83 -7.65 9.06
N TYR A 61 -6.12 -7.30 7.80
CA TYR A 61 -7.43 -7.49 7.20
C TYR A 61 -7.88 -8.96 7.28
N ARG A 62 -6.99 -9.91 6.96
CA ARG A 62 -7.30 -11.34 7.06
C ARG A 62 -7.59 -11.79 8.49
N LEU A 63 -6.89 -11.25 9.48
CA LEU A 63 -7.11 -11.58 10.89
C LEU A 63 -8.42 -10.98 11.40
N ILE A 64 -8.66 -9.70 11.10
CA ILE A 64 -9.85 -8.96 11.52
C ILE A 64 -11.12 -9.53 10.88
N SER A 65 -11.04 -9.95 9.60
CA SER A 65 -12.16 -10.55 8.87
C SER A 65 -12.59 -11.92 9.43
N ARG A 66 -11.78 -12.56 10.29
CA ARG A 66 -12.20 -13.78 11.02
C ARG A 66 -13.19 -13.46 12.15
N ILE A 67 -13.32 -12.20 12.57
CA ILE A 67 -14.27 -11.80 13.59
C ILE A 67 -15.68 -11.79 12.98
N PRO A 68 -16.64 -12.58 13.50
CA PRO A 68 -17.94 -12.78 12.87
C PRO A 68 -18.76 -11.50 12.75
N THR A 69 -18.65 -10.59 13.72
CA THR A 69 -19.33 -9.28 13.69
C THR A 69 -18.82 -8.41 12.54
N ILE A 70 -17.50 -8.38 12.33
CA ILE A 70 -16.89 -7.59 11.25
C ILE A 70 -17.23 -8.21 9.90
N ASN A 71 -17.16 -9.53 9.78
CA ASN A 71 -17.54 -10.20 8.53
C ASN A 71 -19.00 -9.91 8.16
N ARG A 72 -19.93 -9.93 9.14
CA ARG A 72 -21.33 -9.55 8.90
C ARG A 72 -21.47 -8.10 8.44
N LEU A 73 -20.73 -7.16 9.05
CA LEU A 73 -20.73 -5.76 8.63
C LEU A 73 -20.17 -5.59 7.21
N LEU A 74 -19.07 -6.27 6.88
CA LEU A 74 -18.45 -6.24 5.56
C LEU A 74 -19.38 -6.79 4.48
N VAL A 75 -20.07 -7.90 4.75
CA VAL A 75 -21.06 -8.49 3.83
C VAL A 75 -22.30 -7.61 3.68
N ALA A 76 -22.70 -6.88 4.71
CA ALA A 76 -23.78 -5.91 4.61
C ALA A 76 -23.36 -4.70 3.75
N TYR A 77 -22.15 -4.19 3.99
CA TYR A 77 -21.57 -3.11 3.21
C TYR A 77 -21.35 -3.49 1.74
N SER A 78 -20.92 -4.71 1.45
CA SER A 78 -20.71 -5.18 0.07
C SER A 78 -21.99 -5.32 -0.75
N LYS A 79 -23.17 -5.26 -0.12
CA LYS A 79 -24.47 -5.26 -0.81
C LYS A 79 -24.99 -3.85 -1.13
N LEU A 80 -24.36 -2.82 -0.57
CA LEU A 80 -24.70 -1.41 -0.78
C LEU A 80 -23.94 -0.78 -1.96
N ILE A 81 -22.84 -1.41 -2.37
CA ILE A 81 -22.03 -1.04 -3.54
C ILE A 81 -22.42 -1.95 -4.69
#